data_AF-A0A2V6SXC5-F1
#
_entry.id   AF-A0A2V6SXC5-F1
#
_cell.length_a   1.000
_cell.length_b   1.000
_cell.length_c   1.000
_cell.angle_alpha   90.00
_cell.angle_beta   90.00
_cell.angle_gamma   90.00
#
_symmetry.space_group_name_H-M   'P 1'
#
loop_
_entity.id
_entity.type
_entity.pdbx_description
1 polymer ?
#
loop_
_entity_poly.entity_id
_entity_poly.type
_entity_poly.pdbx_seq_one_letter_code
_entity_poly.pdbx_strand_id
1 'polypeptide(L)'
;MAAVATVDAKDAPPGRKDAKARVVVVGDSDFASNGFLNLSGNRDFFLNTVSWLAEEENLIAVRPKESRTNPVFLTAAQGQVLFWVPVVLLPLAMVAAGGYAVARKRGK
;
A
#
# COMPACT_ATOMS: atom_id res chain seq x y z
N MET A 1 16.09 -8.73 -4.39
CA MET A 1 17.27 -8.67 -3.51
C MET A 1 17.92 -7.30 -3.69
N ALA A 2 18.32 -6.63 -2.60
CA ALA A 2 19.00 -5.34 -2.65
C ALA A 2 20.25 -5.35 -1.76
N ALA A 3 21.32 -4.69 -2.19
CA ALA A 3 22.59 -4.58 -1.47
C ALA A 3 23.01 -3.11 -1.40
N VAL A 4 23.70 -2.74 -0.32
CA VAL A 4 24.15 -1.37 -0.05
C VAL A 4 25.62 -1.40 0.32
N ALA A 5 26.40 -0.44 -0.20
CA ALA A 5 27.80 -0.24 0.13
C ALA A 5 28.10 1.25 0.35
N THR A 6 28.96 1.55 1.31
CA THR A 6 29.51 2.89 1.53
C THR A 6 31.02 2.80 1.50
N VAL A 7 31.66 3.75 0.81
CA VAL A 7 33.12 3.81 0.67
C VAL A 7 33.59 5.24 0.87
N ASP A 8 34.77 5.44 1.46
CA ASP A 8 35.35 6.77 1.61
C ASP A 8 35.71 7.33 0.23
N ALA A 9 35.28 8.56 -0.04
CA ALA A 9 35.51 9.20 -1.33
C ALA A 9 36.97 9.63 -1.42
N LYS A 10 37.73 8.92 -2.26
CA LYS A 10 39.17 9.13 -2.45
C LYS A 10 39.51 10.50 -3.08
N ASP A 11 38.57 11.06 -3.86
CA ASP A 11 38.73 12.30 -4.63
C ASP A 11 37.68 13.37 -4.23
N ALA A 12 37.50 13.57 -2.92
CA ALA A 12 36.55 14.56 -2.43
C ALA A 12 36.96 16.00 -2.86
N PRO A 13 36.01 16.86 -3.29
CA PRO A 13 36.29 18.26 -3.57
C PRO A 13 36.94 18.96 -2.36
N PRO A 14 37.88 19.90 -2.57
CA PRO A 14 38.53 20.61 -1.49
C PRO A 14 37.50 21.30 -0.60
N GLY A 15 37.48 20.93 0.69
CA GLY A 15 36.48 21.39 1.67
C GLY A 15 35.62 20.27 2.27
N ARG A 16 35.59 19.07 1.67
CA ARG A 16 34.79 17.93 2.17
C ARG A 16 35.70 16.80 2.68
N LYS A 17 36.19 16.94 3.92
CA LYS A 17 37.17 16.02 4.53
C LYS A 17 36.60 14.64 4.89
N ASP A 18 35.28 14.49 4.93
CA ASP A 18 34.58 13.25 5.31
C ASP A 18 33.59 12.78 4.23
N ALA A 19 33.86 13.08 2.95
CA ALA A 19 32.96 12.68 1.87
C ALA A 19 32.88 11.15 1.76
N LYS A 20 31.66 10.59 1.83
CA LYS A 20 31.40 9.16 1.62
C LYS A 20 30.64 8.96 0.31
N ALA A 21 31.11 8.05 -0.53
CA ALA A 21 30.35 7.57 -1.67
C ALA A 21 29.43 6.43 -1.23
N ARG A 22 28.18 6.48 -1.66
CA ARG A 22 27.13 5.52 -1.34
C ARG A 22 26.66 4.84 -2.62
N VAL A 23 26.49 3.52 -2.59
CA VAL A 23 26.03 2.72 -3.72
C VAL A 23 24.91 1.80 -3.25
N VAL A 24 23.82 1.77 -4.01
CA VAL A 24 22.69 0.84 -3.81
C VAL A 24 22.49 0.05 -5.09
N VAL A 25 22.42 -1.28 -4.96
CA VAL A 25 22.16 -2.21 -6.07
C VAL A 25 20.86 -2.94 -5.79
N VAL A 26 19.91 -2.84 -6.71
CA VAL A 26 18.62 -3.54 -6.64
C VAL A 26 18.55 -4.51 -7.82
N GLY A 27 18.31 -5.79 -7.54
CA GLY A 27 18.29 -6.85 -8.55
C GLY A 27 16.98 -6.96 -9.35
N ASP A 28 16.08 -6.00 -9.21
CA ASP A 28 14.80 -5.92 -9.90
C ASP A 28 14.57 -4.45 -10.28
N SER A 29 14.09 -4.21 -11.50
CA SER A 29 13.78 -2.86 -12.00
C SER A 29 12.30 -2.52 -11.91
N ASP A 30 11.43 -3.53 -11.78
CA ASP A 30 9.99 -3.34 -11.81
C ASP A 30 9.51 -2.51 -10.61
N PHE A 31 10.23 -2.52 -9.48
CA PHE A 31 9.91 -1.71 -8.31
C PHE A 31 9.87 -0.19 -8.60
N ALA A 32 10.61 0.29 -9.60
CA ALA A 32 10.64 1.70 -10.00
C ALA A 32 9.72 1.99 -11.21
N SER A 33 9.00 0.99 -11.72
CA SER A 33 8.13 1.13 -12.88
C SER A 33 6.76 1.70 -12.53
N ASN A 34 6.19 2.52 -13.41
CA ASN A 34 4.88 3.15 -13.19
C ASN A 34 3.74 2.17 -12.85
N GLY A 35 3.81 0.93 -13.34
CA GLY A 35 2.81 -0.11 -13.06
C GLY A 35 2.91 -0.71 -11.65
N PHE A 36 4.10 -0.71 -11.04
CA PHE A 36 4.35 -1.36 -9.75
C PHE A 36 4.83 -0.39 -8.66
N LEU A 37 5.01 0.91 -8.97
CA LEU A 37 5.38 1.95 -8.01
C LEU A 37 4.44 1.98 -6.80
N ASN A 38 3.12 1.90 -7.04
CA ASN A 38 2.13 2.00 -5.96
C ASN A 38 1.79 0.63 -5.31
N LEU A 39 2.53 -0.43 -5.66
CA LEU A 39 2.34 -1.76 -5.10
C LEU A 39 3.31 -2.00 -3.95
N SER A 40 2.82 -2.61 -2.87
CA SER A 40 3.63 -3.23 -1.80
C SER A 40 4.74 -2.37 -1.16
N GLY A 41 4.64 -1.03 -1.22
CA GLY A 41 5.64 -0.12 -0.65
C GLY A 41 6.86 0.16 -1.53
N ASN A 42 6.82 -0.20 -2.82
CA ASN A 42 7.90 0.05 -3.78
C ASN A 42 8.23 1.55 -3.91
N ARG A 43 7.20 2.41 -3.95
CA ARG A 43 7.35 3.87 -3.94
C ARG A 43 8.11 4.37 -2.71
N ASP A 44 7.74 3.89 -1.53
CA ASP A 44 8.41 4.31 -0.28
C ASP A 44 9.86 3.84 -0.26
N PHE A 45 10.12 2.60 -0.68
CA PHE A 45 11.47 2.07 -0.77
C PHE A 45 12.34 2.87 -1.75
N PHE A 46 11.83 3.17 -2.95
CA PHE A 46 12.54 3.96 -3.95
C PHE A 46 12.85 5.37 -3.44
N LEU A 47 11.85 6.08 -2.89
CA LEU A 47 12.02 7.44 -2.38
C LEU A 47 13.01 7.48 -1.22
N ASN A 48 12.93 6.55 -0.27
CA ASN A 48 13.87 6.47 0.85
C ASN A 48 15.31 6.20 0.38
N THR A 49 15.47 5.34 -0.64
CA THR A 49 16.79 5.02 -1.22
C THR A 49 17.41 6.26 -1.85
N VAL A 50 16.64 7.01 -2.65
CA VAL A 50 17.11 8.26 -3.27
C VAL A 50 17.47 9.30 -2.21
N SER A 51 16.62 9.50 -1.19
CA SER A 51 16.91 10.45 -0.12
C SER A 51 18.17 10.07 0.68
N TRP A 52 18.41 8.77 0.90
CA TRP A 52 19.63 8.30 1.54
C TRP A 52 20.88 8.48 0.67
N LEU A 53 20.77 8.32 -0.65
CA LEU A 53 21.85 8.58 -1.60
C LEU A 53 22.17 10.08 -1.75
N ALA A 54 21.17 10.95 -1.61
CA ALA A 54 21.32 12.40 -1.69
C ALA A 54 21.92 13.03 -0.42
N GLU A 55 22.23 12.22 0.62
CA GLU A 55 22.76 12.71 1.90
C GLU A 55 21.80 13.66 2.64
N GLU A 56 20.52 13.65 2.27
CA GLU A 56 19.44 14.42 2.89
C GLU A 56 18.91 13.76 4.18
N GLU A 57 19.64 12.82 4.76
CA GLU A 57 19.20 11.99 5.89
C GLU A 57 18.79 12.80 7.14
N ASN A 58 19.27 14.03 7.29
CA ASN A 58 18.93 14.94 8.39
C ASN A 58 17.73 15.88 8.09
N LEU A 59 17.25 15.93 6.84
CA LEU A 59 16.08 16.73 6.40
C LEU A 59 14.83 15.86 6.18
N ILE A 60 14.96 14.54 6.28
CA ILE A 60 13.83 13.61 6.16
C ILE A 60 13.09 13.62 7.50
N ALA A 61 12.24 14.63 7.67
CA ALA A 61 11.12 14.55 8.58
C ALA A 61 10.45 13.19 8.38
N VAL A 62 10.30 12.44 9.46
CA VAL A 62 9.55 11.18 9.53
C VAL A 62 8.26 11.37 8.74
N ARG A 63 8.21 10.87 7.49
CA ARG A 63 6.98 10.97 6.69
C ARG A 63 5.93 10.19 7.48
N PRO A 64 4.76 10.80 7.77
CA PRO A 64 3.67 10.08 8.40
C PRO A 64 3.41 8.84 7.55
N LYS A 65 3.40 7.67 8.19
CA LYS A 65 3.09 6.40 7.57
C LYS A 65 1.75 6.56 6.85
N GLU A 66 1.79 6.77 5.53
CA GLU A 66 0.56 6.88 4.76
C GLU A 66 -0.20 5.58 4.95
N SER A 67 -1.50 5.74 5.25
CA SER A 67 -2.43 4.66 5.58
C SER A 67 -2.13 3.47 4.69
N ARG A 68 -1.68 2.38 5.32
CA ARG A 68 -1.63 1.08 4.68
C ARG A 68 -2.99 0.88 4.02
N THR A 69 -3.04 0.98 2.69
CA THR A 69 -4.10 0.33 1.94
C THR A 69 -3.91 -1.13 2.26
N ASN A 70 -4.65 -1.59 3.26
CA ASN A 70 -4.66 -2.97 3.66
C ASN A 70 -5.52 -3.63 2.57
N PRO A 71 -4.93 -4.31 1.57
CA PRO A 71 -5.74 -4.93 0.55
C PRO A 71 -6.59 -5.97 1.27
N VAL A 72 -7.91 -5.82 1.17
CA VAL A 72 -8.83 -6.77 1.79
C VAL A 72 -8.75 -8.05 0.96
N PHE A 73 -7.93 -9.00 1.42
CA PHE A 73 -7.87 -10.34 0.86
C PHE A 73 -9.12 -11.10 1.34
N LEU A 74 -10.20 -10.98 0.57
CA LEU A 74 -11.40 -11.77 0.81
C LEU A 74 -11.12 -13.22 0.42
N THR A 75 -11.35 -14.14 1.35
CA THR A 75 -11.43 -15.57 0.99
C THR A 75 -12.65 -15.79 0.08
N ALA A 76 -12.64 -16.84 -0.73
CA ALA A 76 -13.78 -17.15 -1.62
C ALA A 76 -15.12 -17.20 -0.85
N ALA A 77 -15.09 -17.71 0.39
CA ALA A 77 -16.24 -17.72 1.29
C ALA A 77 -16.70 -16.32 1.71
N GLN A 78 -15.76 -15.42 2.05
CA GLN A 78 -16.10 -14.03 2.40
C GLN A 78 -16.67 -13.25 1.21
N GLY A 79 -16.15 -13.48 0.00
CA GLY A 79 -16.71 -12.92 -1.23
C GLY A 79 -18.14 -13.39 -1.50
N GLN A 80 -18.42 -14.68 -1.31
CA GLN A 80 -19.79 -15.20 -1.43
C GLN A 80 -20.75 -14.59 -0.42
N VAL A 81 -20.35 -14.44 0.85
CA VAL A 81 -21.20 -13.79 1.87
C VAL A 81 -21.50 -12.34 1.49
N LEU A 82 -20.49 -11.59 1.04
CA LEU A 82 -20.66 -10.20 0.58
C LEU A 82 -21.58 -10.08 -0.64
N PHE A 83 -21.69 -11.12 -1.47
CA PHE A 83 -22.62 -11.15 -2.59
C PHE A 83 -24.03 -11.53 -2.14
N TRP A 84 -24.18 -12.68 -1.47
CA TRP A 84 -25.50 -13.24 -1.14
C TRP A 84 -26.30 -12.42 -0.12
N VAL A 85 -25.63 -11.77 0.84
CA VAL A 85 -26.33 -10.99 1.88
C VAL A 85 -27.04 -9.75 1.32
N PRO A 86 -26.36 -8.78 0.68
CA PRO A 86 -27.03 -7.59 0.18
C PRO A 86 -27.87 -7.86 -1.08
N VAL A 87 -27.45 -8.79 -1.95
CA VAL A 87 -28.12 -9.03 -3.24
C VAL A 87 -29.35 -9.93 -3.09
N VAL A 88 -29.32 -10.90 -2.17
CA VAL A 88 -30.39 -11.90 -2.06
C VAL A 88 -31.12 -11.82 -0.74
N LEU A 89 -30.41 -11.86 0.40
CA LEU A 89 -31.07 -11.86 1.72
C LEU A 89 -31.85 -10.56 1.95
N LEU A 90 -31.26 -9.40 1.63
CA LEU A 90 -31.89 -8.10 1.87
C LEU A 90 -33.21 -7.91 1.08
N PRO A 91 -33.24 -8.14 -0.25
CA PRO A 91 -34.48 -8.04 -1.01
C PRO A 91 -35.53 -9.05 -0.57
N LEU A 92 -35.12 -10.28 -0.22
CA LEU A 92 -36.06 -11.30 0.26
C LEU A 92 -36.69 -10.88 1.60
N ALA A 93 -35.89 -10.31 2.50
CA ALA A 93 -36.37 -9.78 3.77
C ALA A 93 -37.38 -8.63 3.56
N MET A 94 -37.14 -7.74 2.60
CA MET A 94 -38.07 -6.67 2.25
C MET A 94 -39.40 -7.22 1.71
N VAL A 95 -39.34 -8.19 0.79
CA VAL A 95 -40.55 -8.83 0.22
C VAL A 95 -41.32 -9.57 1.31
N ALA A 96 -40.64 -10.32 2.17
CA ALA A 96 -41.25 -11.03 3.29
C ALA A 96 -41.91 -10.07 4.28
N ALA A 97 -41.24 -8.98 4.65
CA ALA A 97 -41.80 -7.97 5.54
C ALA A 97 -43.02 -7.27 4.92
N GLY A 98 -42.96 -6.91 3.63
CA GLY A 98 -44.08 -6.34 2.90
C GLY A 98 -45.27 -7.29 2.79
N GLY A 99 -45.01 -8.55 2.42
CA GLY A 99 -46.03 -9.60 2.33
C GLY A 99 -46.69 -9.88 3.68
N TYR A 100 -45.89 -9.97 4.76
CA TYR A 100 -46.39 -10.13 6.12
C TYR A 100 -47.29 -8.95 6.54
N ALA A 101 -46.88 -7.71 6.24
CA ALA A 101 -47.67 -6.52 6.54
C ALA A 101 -49.02 -6.50 5.81
N VAL A 102 -49.04 -6.91 4.54
CA VAL A 102 -50.28 -7.02 3.73
C VAL A 102 -51.17 -8.14 4.26
N ALA A 103 -50.63 -9.31 4.57
CA ALA A 103 -51.39 -10.43 5.12
C ALA A 103 -52.03 -10.06 6.47
N ARG A 104 -51.28 -9.36 7.35
CA ARG A 104 -51.79 -8.87 8.62
C ARG A 104 -52.92 -7.84 8.47
N LYS A 105 -52.87 -6.99 7.42
CA LYS A 105 -53.95 -6.04 7.12
C LYS A 105 -55.21 -6.70 6.55
N ARG A 106 -55.09 -7.85 5.88
CA ARG A 106 -56.22 -8.58 5.28
C ARG A 106 -56.93 -9.54 6.23
N GLY A 107 -56.24 -9.97 7.30
CA GLY A 107 -56.82 -10.82 8.35
C GLY A 107 -57.47 -10.06 9.51
N LYS A 108 -57.62 -8.73 9.38
CA LYS A 108 -58.26 -7.85 10.36
C LYS A 108 -59.41 -7.12 9.66
#